data_AF-A0A8S1ZTQ5-F1
#
_entry.id   AF-A0A8S1ZTQ5-F1
#
_cell.length_a   1.000
_cell.length_b   1.000
_cell.length_c   1.000
_cell.angle_alpha   90.00
_cell.angle_beta   90.00
_cell.angle_gamma   90.00
#
_symmetry.space_group_name_H-M   'P 1'
#
loop_
_entity.id
_entity.type
_entity.pdbx_description
1 polymer ?
#
loop_
_entity_poly.entity_id
_entity_poly.type
_entity_poly.pdbx_seq_one_letter_code
_entity_poly.pdbx_strand_id
1 'polypeptide(L)'
;MIMRPDTPQVIEMQLLPAMKEAKGKLVREVEKQSMDELMFCFKNCYTEKETEMHMTQKIPSSVPEDVRKFFQDYLAVIEKESKEAYLTDAEYCANVRRIKARDSSKEAKRSQGEASTSHKCEPNCNKHYPEI
;
A
#
# COMPACT_ATOMS: atom_id res chain seq x y z
N MET A 1 -2.91 -5.77 -12.73
CA MET A 1 -2.44 -4.37 -12.61
C MET A 1 -1.45 -4.20 -13.73
N ILE A 2 -1.74 -3.34 -14.70
CA ILE A 2 -0.98 -3.34 -15.96
C ILE A 2 0.00 -2.18 -15.88
N MET A 3 1.26 -2.50 -15.61
CA MET A 3 2.39 -1.60 -15.86
C MET A 3 2.85 -1.80 -17.30
N ARG A 4 3.50 -0.80 -17.90
CA ARG A 4 4.22 -1.00 -19.15
C ARG A 4 5.32 -2.04 -18.94
N PRO A 5 5.65 -2.89 -19.93
CA PRO A 5 6.63 -3.96 -19.79
C PRO A 5 8.00 -3.50 -19.26
N ASP A 6 8.38 -2.26 -19.57
CA ASP A 6 9.70 -1.71 -19.19
C ASP A 6 9.75 -1.27 -17.73
N THR A 7 8.61 -0.90 -17.13
CA THR A 7 8.55 -0.41 -15.76
C THR A 7 8.92 -1.49 -14.73
N PRO A 8 8.40 -2.74 -14.80
CA PRO A 8 8.89 -3.85 -13.98
C PRO A 8 10.39 -4.10 -14.16
N GLN A 9 10.91 -4.03 -15.39
CA GLN A 9 12.34 -4.23 -15.62
C GLN A 9 13.18 -3.15 -14.95
N VAL A 10 12.80 -1.87 -15.06
CA VAL A 10 13.49 -0.77 -14.37
C VAL A 10 13.47 -0.96 -12.86
N ILE A 11 12.32 -1.35 -12.30
CA ILE A 11 12.19 -1.63 -10.86
C ILE A 11 13.11 -2.80 -10.47
N GLU A 12 13.04 -3.93 -11.17
CA GLU A 12 13.75 -5.15 -10.80
C GLU A 12 15.25 -5.11 -11.06
N MET A 13 15.67 -4.42 -12.12
CA MET A 13 17.06 -4.39 -12.58
C MET A 13 17.83 -3.17 -12.09
N GLN A 14 17.18 -2.05 -11.78
CA GLN A 14 17.86 -0.81 -11.37
C GLN A 14 17.54 -0.43 -9.91
N LEU A 15 16.26 -0.27 -9.57
CA LEU A 15 15.86 0.21 -8.24
C LEU A 15 16.11 -0.82 -7.14
N LEU A 16 15.57 -2.02 -7.28
CA LEU A 16 15.64 -3.04 -6.24
C LEU A 16 17.07 -3.52 -5.93
N PRO A 17 17.99 -3.68 -6.89
CA PRO A 17 19.37 -4.04 -6.58
C PRO A 17 20.08 -2.96 -5.76
N ALA A 18 19.93 -1.68 -6.12
CA ALA A 18 20.50 -0.57 -5.35
C ALA A 18 19.98 -0.53 -3.91
N MET A 19 18.67 -0.73 -3.73
CA MET A 19 18.05 -0.78 -2.40
C MET A 19 18.51 -1.98 -1.57
N LYS A 20 18.66 -3.17 -2.19
CA LYS A 20 19.18 -4.37 -1.51
C LYS A 20 20.63 -4.18 -1.06
N GLU A 21 21.46 -3.58 -1.91
CA GLU A 21 22.85 -3.28 -1.56
C GLU A 21 22.91 -2.29 -0.40
N ALA A 22 22.15 -1.19 -0.48
CA ALA A 22 22.07 -0.21 0.60
C ALA A 22 21.56 -0.85 1.90
N LYS A 23 20.54 -1.73 1.83
CA LYS A 23 20.04 -2.48 2.98
C LYS A 23 21.11 -3.35 3.63
N GLY A 24 21.97 -4.00 2.84
CA GLY A 24 23.06 -4.83 3.35
C GLY A 24 24.10 -4.07 4.19
N LYS A 25 24.16 -2.74 4.04
CA LYS A 25 25.06 -1.86 4.80
C LYS A 25 24.44 -1.29 6.07
N LEU A 26 23.13 -1.48 6.29
CA LEU A 26 22.41 -0.96 7.45
C LEU A 26 22.62 -1.84 8.67
N VAL A 27 22.82 -1.21 9.83
CA VAL A 27 23.04 -1.92 11.10
C VAL A 27 21.73 -2.05 11.88
N ARG A 28 20.88 -1.01 11.87
CA ARG A 28 19.66 -1.01 12.67
C ARG A 28 18.53 -1.76 11.96
N GLU A 29 17.83 -2.62 12.69
CA GLU A 29 16.72 -3.39 12.14
C GLU A 29 15.56 -2.52 11.64
N VAL A 30 15.30 -1.38 12.30
CA VAL A 30 14.26 -0.43 11.84
C VAL A 30 14.59 0.16 10.47
N GLU A 31 15.87 0.45 10.19
CA GLU A 31 16.31 0.96 8.90
C GLU A 31 16.19 -0.13 7.82
N LYS A 32 16.56 -1.38 8.14
CA LYS A 32 16.38 -2.53 7.25
C LYS A 32 14.90 -2.78 6.91
N GLN A 33 14.03 -2.72 7.91
CA GLN A 33 12.58 -2.85 7.73
C GLN A 33 12.04 -1.70 6.86
N SER A 34 12.51 -0.48 7.08
CA SER A 34 12.12 0.68 6.26
C SER A 34 12.48 0.45 4.78
N MET A 35 13.65 -0.12 4.51
CA MET A 35 14.07 -0.47 3.15
C MET A 35 13.21 -1.58 2.54
N ASP A 36 12.81 -2.59 3.33
CA ASP A 36 11.89 -3.64 2.87
C ASP A 36 10.53 -3.07 2.46
N GLU A 37 9.97 -2.17 3.26
CA GLU A 37 8.69 -1.53 2.98
C GLU A 37 8.78 -0.58 1.78
N LEU A 38 9.89 0.15 1.59
CA LEU A 38 10.12 0.95 0.39
C LEU A 38 10.23 0.07 -0.86
N MET A 39 10.99 -1.04 -0.80
CA MET A 39 11.08 -2.00 -1.91
C MET A 39 9.71 -2.60 -2.25
N PHE A 40 8.90 -2.89 -1.23
CA PHE A 40 7.52 -3.33 -1.42
C PHE A 40 6.69 -2.27 -2.15
N CYS A 41 6.81 -0.99 -1.79
CA CYS A 41 6.10 0.10 -2.46
C CYS A 41 6.46 0.20 -3.94
N PHE A 42 7.74 0.14 -4.29
CA PHE A 42 8.18 0.17 -5.70
C PHE A 42 7.69 -1.04 -6.49
N LYS A 43 7.81 -2.26 -5.95
CA LYS A 43 7.27 -3.48 -6.58
C LYS A 43 5.79 -3.41 -6.84
N ASN A 44 5.06 -2.74 -5.96
CA ASN A 44 3.63 -2.54 -6.09
C ASN A 44 3.27 -1.22 -6.77
N CYS A 45 4.21 -0.56 -7.47
CA CYS A 45 3.94 0.61 -8.31
C CYS A 45 3.18 1.68 -7.50
N TYR A 46 3.64 1.96 -6.28
CA TYR A 46 3.07 3.00 -5.42
C TYR A 46 3.53 4.37 -5.91
N THR A 47 2.60 5.32 -5.86
CA THR A 47 2.91 6.76 -5.94
C THR A 47 3.65 7.20 -4.68
N GLU A 48 4.34 8.35 -4.74
CA GLU A 48 5.01 8.95 -3.58
C GLU A 48 4.05 9.06 -2.38
N LYS A 49 2.82 9.52 -2.62
CA LYS A 49 1.80 9.67 -1.58
C LYS A 49 1.35 8.33 -0.99
N GLU A 50 1.20 7.30 -1.83
CA GLU A 50 0.89 5.95 -1.33
C GLU A 50 2.04 5.38 -0.51
N THR A 51 3.29 5.63 -0.92
CA THR A 51 4.48 5.26 -0.16
C THR A 51 4.53 5.98 1.18
N GLU A 52 4.30 7.30 1.22
CA GLU A 52 4.23 8.08 2.47
C GLU A 52 3.20 7.49 3.44
N MET A 53 1.97 7.27 2.96
CA MET A 53 0.90 6.69 3.78
C MET A 53 1.24 5.27 4.26
N HIS A 54 1.78 4.42 3.37
CA HIS A 54 2.14 3.05 3.71
C HIS A 54 3.24 3.01 4.77
N MET A 55 4.31 3.79 4.57
CA MET A 55 5.45 3.84 5.49
C MET A 55 5.05 4.38 6.86
N THR A 56 4.28 5.45 6.92
CA THR A 56 3.81 6.03 8.19
C THR A 56 2.87 5.11 8.96
N GLN A 57 2.07 4.29 8.26
CA GLN A 57 1.22 3.28 8.89
C GLN A 57 2.00 2.06 9.38
N LYS A 58 3.01 1.60 8.61
CA LYS A 58 3.80 0.40 8.94
C LYS A 58 4.89 0.66 9.95
N ILE A 59 5.50 1.84 9.91
CA ILE A 59 6.60 2.26 10.77
C ILE A 59 6.21 3.64 11.33
N PRO A 60 5.47 3.68 12.46
CA PRO A 60 4.92 4.93 13.02
C PRO A 60 5.97 5.97 13.41
N SER A 61 7.24 5.55 13.57
CA SER A 61 8.37 6.45 13.83
C SER A 61 8.93 7.12 12.57
N SER A 62 8.41 6.80 11.37
CA SER A 62 8.89 7.39 10.12
C SER A 62 8.44 8.83 9.99
N VAL A 63 9.37 9.71 9.61
CA VAL A 63 9.06 11.10 9.29
C VAL A 63 8.56 11.19 7.84
N PRO A 64 7.35 11.72 7.58
CA PRO A 64 6.78 11.74 6.23
C PRO A 64 7.63 12.48 5.18
N GLU A 65 8.34 13.53 5.59
CA GLU A 65 9.26 14.26 4.71
C GLU A 65 10.44 13.40 4.28
N ASP A 66 11.04 12.67 5.21
CA ASP A 66 12.16 11.75 4.91
C ASP A 66 11.72 10.64 3.96
N VAL A 67 10.52 10.08 4.16
CA VAL A 67 9.97 9.06 3.25
C VAL A 67 9.83 9.58 1.82
N ARG A 68 9.27 10.77 1.66
CA ARG A 68 9.11 11.40 0.33
C ARG A 68 10.47 11.67 -0.31
N LYS A 69 11.42 12.18 0.47
CA LYS A 69 12.79 12.42 0.01
C LYS A 69 13.45 11.11 -0.46
N PHE A 70 13.41 10.05 0.33
CA PHE A 70 13.99 8.76 -0.05
C PHE A 70 13.35 8.20 -1.32
N PHE A 71 12.03 8.32 -1.46
CA PHE A 71 11.34 7.89 -2.68
C PHE A 71 11.86 8.64 -3.92
N GLN A 72 12.03 9.96 -3.82
CA GLN A 72 12.58 10.78 -4.90
C GLN A 72 14.06 10.47 -5.19
N ASP A 73 14.87 10.24 -4.15
CA ASP A 73 16.28 9.89 -4.27
C ASP A 73 16.45 8.58 -5.05
N TYR A 74 15.65 7.56 -4.77
CA TYR A 74 15.70 6.30 -5.53
C TYR A 74 15.20 6.46 -6.96
N LEU A 75 14.15 7.25 -7.20
CA LEU A 75 13.72 7.57 -8.56
C LEU A 75 14.75 8.40 -9.33
N ALA A 76 15.69 9.08 -8.67
CA ALA A 76 16.76 9.79 -9.34
C ALA A 76 17.90 8.86 -9.81
N VAL A 77 17.95 7.62 -9.35
CA VAL A 77 18.95 6.61 -9.76
C VAL A 77 18.66 6.07 -11.17
N ILE A 78 17.41 6.14 -11.63
CA ILE A 78 16.99 5.62 -12.93
C ILE A 78 16.98 6.73 -13.99
N GLU A 79 17.12 6.33 -15.25
CA GLU A 79 17.12 7.26 -16.38
C GLU A 79 15.82 8.06 -16.46
N LYS A 80 15.90 9.29 -16.99
CA LYS A 80 14.77 10.24 -17.02
C LYS A 80 13.52 9.65 -17.67
N GLU A 81 13.67 8.97 -18.81
CA GLU A 81 12.55 8.35 -19.52
C GLU A 81 11.93 7.21 -18.71
N SER A 82 12.75 6.39 -18.07
CA SER A 82 12.32 5.33 -17.15
C SER A 82 11.60 5.88 -15.91
N LYS A 83 12.04 7.03 -15.39
CA LYS A 83 11.38 7.74 -14.28
C LYS A 83 9.99 8.22 -14.67
N GLU A 84 9.86 8.90 -15.81
CA GLU A 84 8.57 9.37 -16.34
C GLU A 84 7.63 8.20 -16.62
N ALA A 85 8.19 7.08 -17.10
CA ALA A 85 7.44 5.84 -17.28
C ALA A 85 6.92 5.30 -15.94
N TYR A 86 7.80 5.14 -14.94
CA TYR A 86 7.39 4.67 -13.62
C TYR A 86 6.30 5.56 -13.01
N LEU A 87 6.46 6.89 -13.03
CA LEU A 87 5.52 7.82 -12.41
C LEU A 87 4.12 7.75 -13.06
N THR A 88 4.07 7.67 -14.38
CA THR A 88 2.80 7.54 -15.10
C THR A 88 2.12 6.20 -14.78
N ASP A 89 2.90 5.11 -14.70
CA ASP A 89 2.37 3.81 -14.31
C ASP A 89 1.88 3.84 -12.87
N ALA A 90 2.62 4.45 -11.94
CA ALA A 90 2.26 4.60 -10.53
C ALA A 90 0.90 5.29 -10.35
N GLU A 91 0.63 6.36 -11.11
CA GLU A 91 -0.69 7.02 -11.08
C GLU A 91 -1.81 6.12 -11.62
N TYR A 92 -1.56 5.39 -12.71
CA TYR A 92 -2.53 4.42 -13.25
C TYR A 92 -2.82 3.29 -12.24
N CYS A 93 -1.75 2.73 -11.68
CA CYS A 93 -1.73 1.76 -10.59
C CYS A 93 -2.58 2.24 -9.40
N ALA A 94 -2.37 3.48 -8.94
CA ALA A 94 -3.12 4.09 -7.86
C ALA A 94 -4.61 4.25 -8.19
N ASN A 95 -4.93 4.70 -9.41
CA ASN A 95 -6.31 4.85 -9.85
C ASN A 95 -7.05 3.49 -9.85
N VAL A 96 -6.42 2.44 -10.38
CA VAL A 96 -6.99 1.08 -10.36
C VAL A 96 -7.22 0.61 -8.92
N ARG A 97 -6.28 0.84 -8.00
CA ARG A 97 -6.45 0.51 -6.58
C ARG A 97 -7.64 1.27 -5.96
N ARG A 98 -7.77 2.58 -6.23
CA ARG A 98 -8.90 3.39 -5.72
C ARG A 98 -10.25 2.91 -6.23
N ILE A 99 -10.34 2.57 -7.52
CA ILE A 99 -11.57 2.02 -8.12
C ILE A 99 -11.94 0.70 -7.43
N LYS A 100 -10.99 -0.23 -7.31
CA LYS A 100 -11.22 -1.51 -6.64
C LYS A 100 -11.64 -1.35 -5.19
N ALA A 101 -10.97 -0.48 -4.42
CA ALA A 101 -11.34 -0.22 -3.03
C ALA A 101 -12.76 0.35 -2.91
N ARG A 102 -13.17 1.23 -3.84
CA ARG A 102 -14.53 1.77 -3.91
C ARG A 102 -15.56 0.70 -4.24
N ASP A 103 -15.25 -0.19 -5.19
CA ASP A 103 -16.15 -1.26 -5.60
C ASP A 103 -16.32 -2.29 -4.47
N SER A 104 -15.23 -2.69 -3.80
CA SER A 104 -15.30 -3.53 -2.59
C SER A 104 -16.07 -2.86 -1.46
N SER A 105 -15.96 -1.53 -1.30
CA SER A 105 -16.78 -0.79 -0.32
C SER A 105 -18.27 -0.79 -0.69
N LYS A 106 -18.61 -0.65 -1.97
CA LYS A 106 -19.99 -0.72 -2.44
C LYS A 106 -20.57 -2.14 -2.29
N GLU A 107 -19.78 -3.16 -2.61
CA GLU A 107 -20.16 -4.56 -2.44
C GLU A 107 -20.37 -4.89 -0.96
N ALA A 108 -19.45 -4.47 -0.08
CA ALA A 108 -19.61 -4.60 1.37
C ALA A 108 -20.85 -3.85 1.91
N LYS A 109 -21.17 -2.67 1.36
CA LYS A 109 -22.39 -1.93 1.73
C LYS A 109 -23.67 -2.60 1.20
N ARG A 110 -23.63 -3.24 0.02
CA ARG A 110 -24.75 -4.00 -0.53
C ARG A 110 -25.01 -5.28 0.26
N SER A 111 -23.96 -6.01 0.63
CA SER A 111 -24.10 -7.23 1.44
C SER A 111 -24.54 -6.95 2.89
N GLN A 112 -24.20 -5.78 3.45
CA GLN A 112 -24.74 -5.35 4.75
C GLN A 112 -26.20 -4.86 4.68
N GLY A 113 -26.70 -4.50 3.50
CA GLY A 113 -28.09 -4.06 3.31
C GLY A 113 -29.12 -5.18 3.16
N GLU A 114 -28.70 -6.38 2.75
CA GLU A 114 -29.60 -7.53 2.58
C GLU A 114 -29.64 -8.47 3.80
N ALA A 115 -28.70 -8.30 4.75
CA ALA A 115 -28.60 -9.14 5.96
C ALA A 115 -29.02 -8.42 7.26
N SER A 116 -29.74 -7.28 7.19
CA SER A 116 -30.23 -6.57 8.38
C SER A 116 -31.73 -6.81 8.62
N THR A 117 -32.01 -7.96 9.25
CA THR A 117 -33.11 -8.21 10.19
C THR A 117 -34.55 -7.80 9.81
N SER A 118 -35.28 -8.68 9.12
CA SER A 118 -36.70 -8.88 9.41
C SER A 118 -36.85 -9.81 10.62
N HIS A 119 -36.57 -9.28 11.81
CA HIS A 119 -37.14 -9.79 13.05
C HIS A 119 -37.53 -8.58 13.88
N LYS A 120 -38.81 -8.20 13.78
CA LYS A 120 -39.46 -7.45 14.85
C LYS A 120 -39.35 -8.34 16.10
N CYS A 121 -38.49 -8.01 17.05
CA CYS A 121 -38.62 -8.57 18.39
C CYS A 121 -39.97 -8.09 18.94
N GLU A 122 -40.94 -8.99 19.07
CA GLU A 122 -42.10 -8.77 19.92
C GLU A 122 -41.67 -8.68 21.39
N PRO A 123 -42.43 -8.00 22.27
CA PRO A 123 -41.95 -7.49 23.56
C PRO A 123 -41.68 -8.54 24.66
N ASN A 124 -41.50 -9.82 24.33
CA ASN A 124 -41.50 -10.91 25.32
C ASN A 124 -40.39 -11.95 25.12
N CYS A 125 -39.16 -11.50 24.86
CA CYS A 125 -38.00 -12.38 24.94
C CYS A 125 -37.69 -12.72 26.42
N ASN A 126 -38.20 -13.85 26.90
CA ASN A 126 -37.82 -14.45 28.18
C ASN A 126 -36.31 -14.72 28.21
N LYS A 127 -35.59 -13.96 29.05
CA LYS A 127 -34.21 -14.27 29.42
C LYS A 127 -34.23 -15.44 30.40
N HIS A 128 -33.81 -16.63 29.95
CA HIS A 128 -33.26 -17.63 30.86
C HIS A 128 -31.74 -17.47 30.87
N TYR A 129 -31.21 -16.95 31.97
CA TYR A 129 -29.80 -17.12 32.31
C TYR A 129 -29.63 -18.50 32.95
N PRO A 130 -28.59 -19.27 32.62
CA PRO A 130 -28.29 -20.49 33.36
C PRO A 130 -27.73 -20.10 34.75
N GLU A 131 -28.30 -20.72 35.79
CA GLU A 131 -27.78 -20.66 37.16
C GLU A 131 -26.40 -21.36 37.23
N ILE A 132 -25.51 -20.84 38.07
CA ILE A 132 -24.11 -21.27 38.25
C ILE A 132 -24.06 -22.53 39.11
#